data_AF-A0A9E0IJ46-F1
#
_entry.id   AF-A0A9E0IJ46-F1
#
_cell.length_a   1.000
_cell.length_b   1.000
_cell.length_c   1.000
_cell.angle_alpha   90.00
_cell.angle_beta   90.00
_cell.angle_gamma   90.00
#
_symmetry.space_group_name_H-M   'P 1'
#
loop_
_entity.id
_entity.type
_entity.pdbx_description
1 polymer ?
#
loop_
_entity_poly.entity_id
_entity_poly.type
_entity_poly.pdbx_seq_one_letter_code
_entity_poly.pdbx_strand_id
1 'polypeptide(L)'
;IVEADDDIALSRGMKGLAIRLARGWNKAFARRGRVFADRYHARPVTSPTQMRNTLRYVLFNHVSHSVRDWQANRGQLRQRLRFFEPDRWSSGHPTKSGVWVIDGSPPPAGSPLSAPKTWLAREGWLRAGGPIDPAELLDRRPPRPPRAR
;
A
#
# COMPACT_ATOMS: atom_id res chain seq x y z
N ILE A 1 1.10 -4.60 2.57
CA ILE A 1 2.42 -5.27 2.73
C ILE A 1 2.19 -6.42 3.71
N VAL A 2 2.85 -7.56 3.52
CA VAL A 2 2.69 -8.72 4.41
C VAL A 2 4.06 -9.21 4.85
N GLU A 3 4.14 -9.71 6.08
CA GLU A 3 5.28 -10.42 6.63
C GLU A 3 4.88 -11.88 6.83
N ALA A 4 5.76 -12.80 6.44
CA ALA A 4 5.54 -14.23 6.59
C ALA A 4 6.89 -14.90 6.90
N ASP A 5 6.86 -15.95 7.72
CA ASP A 5 8.07 -16.68 8.12
C ASP A 5 8.69 -17.46 6.96
N ASP A 6 7.85 -17.98 6.05
CA ASP A 6 8.25 -18.70 4.85
C ASP A 6 7.19 -18.62 3.74
N ASP A 7 7.53 -19.16 2.56
CA ASP A 7 6.66 -19.17 1.39
C ASP A 7 5.38 -20.01 1.59
N ILE A 8 5.42 -21.04 2.45
CA ILE A 8 4.28 -21.89 2.75
C ILE A 8 3.27 -21.10 3.59
N ALA A 9 3.73 -20.40 4.62
CA ALA A 9 2.94 -19.51 5.46
C ALA A 9 2.32 -18.39 4.62
N LEU A 10 3.10 -17.77 3.73
CA LEU A 10 2.60 -16.77 2.79
C LEU A 10 1.48 -17.33 1.90
N SER A 11 1.73 -18.49 1.26
CA SER A 11 0.77 -19.10 0.33
C SER A 11 -0.55 -19.46 1.02
N ARG A 12 -0.47 -20.05 2.23
CA ARG A 12 -1.65 -20.39 3.04
C ARG A 12 -2.42 -19.15 3.47
N GLY A 13 -1.72 -18.12 3.94
CA GLY A 13 -2.32 -16.84 4.32
C GLY A 13 -3.04 -16.18 3.16
N MET A 14 -2.39 -16.07 2.01
CA MET A 14 -2.96 -15.47 0.80
C MET A 14 -4.17 -16.27 0.27
N LYS A 15 -4.12 -17.60 0.30
CA LYS A 15 -5.25 -18.46 -0.06
C LYS A 15 -6.46 -18.20 0.85
N GLY A 16 -6.24 -18.15 2.17
CA GLY A 16 -7.30 -17.86 3.13
C GLY A 16 -7.94 -16.49 2.93
N LEU A 17 -7.11 -15.45 2.74
CA LEU A 17 -7.55 -14.09 2.45
C LEU A 17 -8.40 -14.03 1.17
N ALA A 18 -7.89 -14.59 0.06
CA ALA A 18 -8.59 -14.59 -1.22
C ALA A 18 -9.96 -15.29 -1.14
N ILE A 19 -10.06 -16.42 -0.42
CA ILE A 19 -11.33 -17.12 -0.20
C ILE A 19 -12.31 -16.24 0.57
N ARG A 20 -11.86 -15.60 1.66
CA ARG A 20 -12.71 -14.73 2.49
C ARG A 20 -13.23 -13.54 1.71
N LEU A 21 -12.35 -12.87 0.97
CA LEU A 21 -12.71 -11.73 0.12
C LEU A 21 -13.68 -12.14 -0.99
N ALA A 22 -13.43 -13.26 -1.68
CA ALA A 22 -14.31 -13.74 -2.74
C ALA A 22 -15.70 -14.10 -2.21
N ARG A 23 -15.79 -14.76 -1.05
CA ARG A 23 -17.07 -15.07 -0.39
C ARG A 23 -17.81 -13.81 0.03
N GLY A 24 -17.12 -12.86 0.66
CA GLY A 24 -17.70 -11.57 1.08
C GLY A 24 -18.24 -10.78 -0.10
N TRP A 25 -17.44 -10.67 -1.18
CA TRP A 25 -17.83 -9.98 -2.40
C TRP A 25 -19.05 -10.63 -3.07
N ASN A 26 -19.00 -11.94 -3.30
CA ASN A 26 -20.12 -12.67 -3.91
C ASN A 26 -21.41 -12.53 -3.09
N LYS A 27 -21.32 -12.59 -1.75
CA LYS A 27 -22.47 -12.35 -0.86
C LYS A 27 -23.01 -10.92 -1.00
N ALA A 28 -22.13 -9.92 -0.97
CA ALA A 28 -22.52 -8.50 -1.06
C ALA A 28 -23.22 -8.17 -2.39
N PHE A 29 -22.83 -8.83 -3.48
CA PHE A 29 -23.37 -8.59 -4.82
C PHE A 29 -24.33 -9.68 -5.32
N ALA A 30 -24.83 -10.56 -4.45
CA ALA A 30 -25.69 -11.70 -4.80
C ALA A 30 -25.19 -12.54 -5.99
N ARG A 31 -23.87 -12.60 -6.17
CA ARG A 31 -23.19 -13.34 -7.25
C ARG A 31 -22.64 -14.66 -6.76
N ARG A 32 -22.29 -15.53 -7.72
CA ARG A 32 -21.56 -16.77 -7.49
C ARG A 32 -20.37 -16.85 -8.43
N GLY A 33 -19.40 -17.69 -8.08
CA GLY A 33 -18.24 -17.99 -8.91
C GLY A 33 -16.96 -17.29 -8.49
N ARG A 34 -15.96 -17.31 -9.39
CA ARG A 34 -14.60 -16.86 -9.12
C ARG A 34 -14.53 -15.33 -9.14
N VAL A 35 -13.90 -14.74 -8.11
CA VAL A 35 -13.66 -13.28 -8.02
C VAL A 35 -12.24 -12.92 -8.48
N PHE A 36 -11.23 -13.70 -8.08
CA PHE A 36 -9.84 -13.49 -8.46
C PHE A 36 -9.46 -14.43 -9.62
N ALA A 37 -8.94 -13.88 -10.71
CA ALA A 37 -8.47 -14.68 -11.85
C ALA A 37 -7.23 -15.51 -11.50
N ASP A 38 -6.30 -14.90 -10.78
CA ASP A 38 -5.00 -15.44 -10.39
C ASP A 38 -4.87 -15.59 -8.86
N ARG A 39 -3.80 -16.26 -8.39
CA ARG A 39 -3.55 -16.51 -6.96
C ARG A 39 -3.10 -15.25 -6.22
N TYR A 40 -1.90 -14.77 -6.54
CA TYR A 40 -1.31 -13.51 -6.09
C TYR A 40 0.05 -13.32 -6.79
N HIS A 41 0.55 -12.09 -6.85
CA HIS A 41 1.93 -11.78 -7.23
C HIS A 41 2.69 -11.36 -5.98
N ALA A 42 3.81 -12.03 -5.69
CA ALA A 42 4.67 -11.70 -4.56
C ALA A 42 6.03 -11.21 -5.05
N ARG A 43 6.55 -10.17 -4.38
CA ARG A 43 7.89 -9.67 -4.58
C ARG A 43 8.56 -9.50 -3.22
N PRO A 44 9.61 -10.29 -2.90
CA PRO A 44 10.35 -10.13 -1.66
C PRO A 44 10.91 -8.71 -1.53
N VAL A 45 10.81 -8.16 -0.33
CA VAL A 45 11.37 -6.85 0.03
C VAL A 45 12.64 -7.10 0.85
N THR A 46 13.81 -6.82 0.27
CA THR A 46 15.11 -7.26 0.82
C THR A 46 15.98 -6.11 1.29
N SER A 47 15.57 -4.85 1.10
CA SER A 47 16.36 -3.69 1.49
C SER A 47 15.53 -2.54 2.07
N PRO A 48 16.13 -1.69 2.91
CA PRO A 48 15.53 -0.44 3.39
C PRO A 48 14.89 0.41 2.28
N THR A 49 15.64 0.65 1.19
CA THR A 49 15.18 1.45 0.05
C THR A 49 14.00 0.82 -0.64
N GLN A 50 14.00 -0.50 -0.80
CA GLN A 50 12.86 -1.20 -1.39
C GLN A 50 11.63 -1.11 -0.47
N MET A 51 11.78 -1.29 0.84
CA MET A 51 10.67 -1.14 1.78
C MET A 51 10.07 0.27 1.74
N ARG A 52 10.93 1.31 1.78
CA ARG A 52 10.47 2.71 1.66
C ARG A 52 9.70 2.94 0.37
N ASN A 53 10.20 2.43 -0.75
CA ASN A 53 9.51 2.53 -2.04
C ASN A 53 8.20 1.75 -2.08
N THR A 54 8.12 0.58 -1.44
CA THR A 54 6.89 -0.21 -1.33
C THR A 54 5.85 0.50 -0.47
N LEU A 55 6.24 1.07 0.67
CA LEU A 55 5.35 1.89 1.51
C LEU A 55 4.84 3.10 0.73
N ARG A 56 5.74 3.85 0.08
CA ARG A 56 5.37 4.99 -0.78
C ARG A 56 4.41 4.57 -1.89
N TYR A 57 4.64 3.42 -2.52
CA TYR A 57 3.74 2.88 -3.52
C TYR A 57 2.35 2.60 -2.93
N VAL A 58 2.25 1.85 -1.83
CA VAL A 58 0.96 1.47 -1.24
C VAL A 58 0.16 2.70 -0.79
N LEU A 59 0.80 3.65 -0.10
CA LEU A 59 0.14 4.85 0.40
C LEU A 59 -0.41 5.72 -0.74
N PHE A 60 0.29 5.78 -1.88
CA PHE A 60 -0.02 6.74 -2.93
C PHE A 60 -0.40 6.13 -4.28
N ASN A 61 -0.64 4.82 -4.34
CA ASN A 61 -1.08 4.18 -5.57
C ASN A 61 -2.43 4.77 -6.04
N HIS A 62 -3.33 5.08 -5.10
CA HIS A 62 -4.63 5.68 -5.39
C HIS A 62 -4.51 7.02 -6.15
N VAL A 63 -3.54 7.87 -5.77
CA VAL A 63 -3.29 9.14 -6.45
C VAL A 63 -2.84 8.90 -7.89
N SER A 64 -1.94 7.94 -8.08
CA SER A 64 -1.39 7.59 -9.39
C SER A 64 -2.46 7.13 -10.37
N HIS A 65 -3.46 6.36 -9.91
CA HIS A 65 -4.57 5.91 -10.76
C HIS A 65 -5.63 6.98 -11.03
N SER A 66 -5.65 8.04 -10.24
CA SER A 66 -6.67 9.09 -10.31
C SER A 66 -6.33 10.21 -11.30
N VAL A 67 -5.08 10.27 -11.77
CA VAL A 67 -4.56 11.36 -12.61
C VAL A 67 -3.87 10.79 -13.85
N ARG A 68 -4.44 11.08 -15.03
CA ARG A 68 -3.94 10.61 -16.34
C ARG A 68 -2.66 11.33 -16.79
N ASP A 69 -2.44 12.58 -16.36
CA ASP A 69 -1.23 13.36 -16.66
C ASP A 69 -0.75 14.08 -15.39
N TRP A 70 0.34 13.58 -14.83
CA TRP A 70 0.89 14.09 -13.58
C TRP A 70 1.42 15.52 -13.70
N GLN A 71 2.00 15.88 -14.85
CA GLN A 71 2.65 17.18 -15.01
C GLN A 71 1.61 18.28 -15.21
N ALA A 72 0.61 18.03 -16.07
CA ALA A 72 -0.47 18.97 -16.33
C ALA A 72 -1.40 19.18 -15.12
N ASN A 73 -1.47 18.22 -14.18
CA ASN A 73 -2.43 18.21 -13.07
C ASN A 73 -1.80 18.36 -11.67
N ARG A 74 -0.63 19.00 -11.57
CA ARG A 74 0.07 19.21 -10.28
C ARG A 74 -0.79 19.86 -9.18
N GLY A 75 -1.70 20.76 -9.53
CA GLY A 75 -2.65 21.37 -8.59
C GLY A 75 -3.64 20.36 -8.01
N GLN A 76 -4.24 19.51 -8.85
CA GLN A 76 -5.17 18.45 -8.43
C GLN A 76 -4.46 17.36 -7.61
N LEU A 77 -3.22 17.01 -8.00
CA LEU A 77 -2.38 16.09 -7.22
C LEU A 77 -2.12 16.63 -5.81
N ARG A 78 -1.74 17.90 -5.69
CA ARG A 78 -1.54 18.56 -4.38
C ARG A 78 -2.78 18.51 -3.52
N GLN A 79 -3.96 18.78 -4.10
CA GLN A 79 -5.22 18.74 -3.37
C GLN A 79 -5.53 17.32 -2.88
N ARG A 80 -5.40 16.31 -3.75
CA ARG A 80 -5.66 14.91 -3.39
C ARG A 80 -4.71 14.35 -2.34
N LEU A 81 -3.44 14.72 -2.40
CA LEU A 81 -2.45 14.32 -1.39
C LEU A 81 -2.73 14.92 -0.01
N ARG A 82 -3.33 16.11 0.05
CA ARG A 82 -3.67 16.80 1.32
C ARG A 82 -4.93 16.25 1.98
N PHE A 83 -5.90 15.79 1.20
CA PHE A 83 -7.21 15.36 1.69
C PHE A 83 -7.41 13.84 1.65
N PHE A 84 -6.34 13.05 1.44
CA PHE A 84 -6.45 11.61 1.56
C PHE A 84 -6.46 11.22 3.02
N GLU A 85 -7.63 10.78 3.48
CA GLU A 85 -7.79 10.10 4.75
C GLU A 85 -7.68 8.59 4.51
N PRO A 86 -6.66 7.93 5.07
CA PRO A 86 -6.57 6.49 5.01
C PRO A 86 -7.73 5.85 5.78
N ASP A 87 -8.02 4.58 5.50
CA ASP A 87 -9.06 3.88 6.24
C ASP A 87 -8.70 3.75 7.73
N ARG A 88 -9.73 3.53 8.56
CA ARG A 88 -9.61 3.41 10.03
C ARG A 88 -8.51 2.47 10.50
N TRP A 89 -8.21 1.42 9.74
CA TRP A 89 -7.26 0.40 10.17
C TRP A 89 -5.83 0.68 9.70
N SER A 90 -5.61 1.72 8.89
CA SER A 90 -4.28 2.10 8.44
C SER A 90 -3.36 2.46 9.60
N SER A 91 -2.19 1.83 9.65
CA SER A 91 -1.09 2.18 10.56
C SER A 91 -0.37 3.47 10.13
N GLY A 92 -0.66 3.97 8.93
CA GLY A 92 -0.13 5.23 8.42
C GLY A 92 -1.17 6.34 8.48
N HIS A 93 -0.78 7.53 8.94
CA HIS A 93 -1.60 8.73 8.89
C HIS A 93 -0.75 9.97 8.52
N PRO A 94 -1.31 10.94 7.79
CA PRO A 94 -0.63 12.20 7.52
C PRO A 94 -0.60 13.08 8.78
N THR A 95 0.52 13.76 8.99
CA THR A 95 0.62 14.88 9.94
C THR A 95 -0.08 16.13 9.41
N LYS A 96 -0.20 17.18 10.24
CA LYS A 96 -0.72 18.49 9.80
C LYS A 96 0.07 19.11 8.64
N SER A 97 1.36 18.78 8.49
CA SER A 97 2.19 19.22 7.37
C SER A 97 2.08 18.32 6.13
N GLY A 98 1.33 17.21 6.23
CA GLY A 98 1.13 16.23 5.15
C GLY A 98 2.15 15.09 5.12
N VAL A 99 3.25 15.19 5.88
CA VAL A 99 4.24 14.11 6.01
C VAL A 99 3.58 12.89 6.64
N TRP A 100 3.80 11.70 6.07
CA TRP A 100 3.23 10.46 6.56
C TRP A 100 4.05 9.90 7.71
N VAL A 101 3.35 9.63 8.80
CA VAL A 101 3.84 8.84 9.92
C VAL A 101 3.20 7.47 9.80
N ILE A 102 4.03 6.43 9.78
CA ILE A 102 3.57 5.06 9.94
C ILE A 102 3.94 4.68 11.36
N ASP A 103 2.96 4.61 12.24
CA ASP A 103 3.21 4.18 13.60
C ASP A 103 3.38 2.66 13.63
N GLY A 104 4.37 2.20 14.40
CA GLY A 104 4.54 0.79 14.73
C GLY A 104 3.65 0.37 15.90
N SER A 105 2.67 1.19 16.26
CA SER A 105 1.82 0.94 17.41
C SER A 105 1.00 -0.32 17.16
N PRO A 106 0.68 -1.09 18.21
CA PRO A 106 -0.25 -2.19 18.09
C PRO A 106 -1.57 -1.69 17.48
N PRO A 107 -2.08 -2.36 16.43
CA PRO A 107 -3.34 -1.94 15.85
C PRO A 107 -4.47 -2.13 16.88
N PRO A 108 -5.53 -1.31 16.82
CA PRO A 108 -6.61 -1.36 17.79
C PRO A 108 -7.28 -2.74 17.84
N ALA A 109 -7.86 -3.07 18.99
CA ALA A 109 -8.55 -4.35 19.18
C ALA A 109 -9.58 -4.60 18.07
N GLY A 110 -9.54 -5.81 17.48
CA GLY A 110 -10.39 -6.17 16.35
C GLY A 110 -9.87 -5.74 14.97
N SER A 111 -8.71 -5.08 14.89
CA SER A 111 -8.07 -4.79 13.61
C SER A 111 -7.69 -6.08 12.87
N PRO A 112 -7.92 -6.15 11.54
CA PRO A 112 -7.41 -7.25 10.73
C PRO A 112 -5.90 -7.15 10.47
N LEU A 113 -5.27 -6.03 10.83
CA LEU A 113 -3.83 -5.82 10.64
C LEU A 113 -3.04 -6.28 11.87
N SER A 114 -1.76 -6.55 11.66
CA SER A 114 -0.78 -6.80 12.71
C SER A 114 0.29 -5.73 12.69
N ALA A 115 0.86 -5.40 13.86
CA ALA A 115 2.01 -4.54 13.93
C ALA A 115 3.20 -5.16 13.15
N PRO A 116 4.01 -4.34 12.47
CA PRO A 116 5.19 -4.83 11.76
C PRO A 116 6.19 -5.46 12.74
N LYS A 117 6.71 -6.63 12.39
CA LYS A 117 7.68 -7.38 13.21
C LYS A 117 9.09 -7.26 12.66
N THR A 118 9.24 -7.19 11.34
CA THR A 118 10.57 -7.10 10.73
C THR A 118 11.20 -5.74 10.98
N TRP A 119 12.53 -5.72 11.11
CA TRP A 119 13.27 -4.46 11.22
C TRP A 119 13.05 -3.56 9.99
N LEU A 120 12.98 -4.13 8.78
CA LEU A 120 12.74 -3.38 7.55
C LEU A 120 11.44 -2.57 7.60
N ALA A 121 10.33 -3.19 8.02
CA ALA A 121 9.01 -2.56 8.07
C ALA A 121 8.85 -1.61 9.26
N ARG A 122 9.48 -1.92 10.41
CA ARG A 122 9.43 -1.05 11.60
C ARG A 122 10.21 0.24 11.41
N GLU A 123 11.48 0.12 11.00
CA GLU A 123 12.43 1.24 11.10
C GLU A 123 13.40 1.32 9.93
N GLY A 124 13.78 0.19 9.32
CA GLY A 124 14.83 0.14 8.32
C GLY A 124 14.57 1.11 7.16
N TRP A 125 13.33 1.20 6.71
CA TRP A 125 12.91 2.12 5.64
C TRP A 125 13.21 3.60 5.93
N LEU A 126 13.23 4.03 7.20
CA LEU A 126 13.56 5.42 7.58
C LEU A 126 15.02 5.76 7.22
N ARG A 127 15.92 4.77 7.27
CA ARG A 127 17.34 4.99 6.92
C ARG A 127 17.58 5.22 5.42
N ALA A 128 16.61 4.89 4.57
CA ALA A 128 16.75 5.02 3.11
C ALA A 128 16.40 6.42 2.57
N GLY A 129 15.81 7.29 3.40
CA GLY A 129 15.39 8.64 2.96
C GLY A 129 14.42 9.34 3.89
N GLY A 130 14.36 8.92 5.17
CA GLY A 130 13.48 9.51 6.17
C GLY A 130 11.98 9.21 5.98
N PRO A 131 11.12 9.93 6.72
CA PRO A 131 9.67 9.87 6.60
C PRO A 131 9.19 10.05 5.16
N ILE A 132 7.99 9.56 4.86
CA ILE A 132 7.42 9.64 3.51
C ILE A 132 6.70 10.97 3.36
N ASP A 133 7.23 11.87 2.52
CA ASP A 133 6.55 13.13 2.20
C ASP A 133 5.77 12.99 0.88
N PRO A 134 4.44 13.29 0.85
CA PRO A 134 3.67 13.34 -0.38
C PRO A 134 4.27 14.26 -1.46
N ALA A 135 5.00 15.30 -1.08
CA ALA A 135 5.68 16.19 -2.00
C ALA A 135 6.68 15.45 -2.90
N GLU A 136 7.32 14.37 -2.41
CA GLU A 136 8.22 13.52 -3.21
C GLU A 136 7.55 12.92 -4.44
N LEU A 137 6.22 12.79 -4.42
CA LEU A 137 5.48 12.33 -5.60
C LEU A 137 5.36 13.42 -6.65
N LEU A 138 5.20 14.67 -6.25
CA LEU A 138 5.10 15.78 -7.20
C LEU A 138 6.36 15.90 -8.03
N ASP A 139 7.50 15.44 -7.52
CA ASP A 139 8.79 15.44 -8.19
C ASP A 139 9.04 14.19 -9.06
N ARG A 140 8.10 13.22 -9.06
CA ARG A 140 8.20 12.07 -9.96
C ARG A 140 8.06 12.50 -11.42
N ARG A 141 8.99 12.01 -12.26
CA ARG A 141 8.69 11.82 -13.68
C ARG A 141 7.59 10.75 -13.80
N PRO A 142 6.59 10.94 -14.68
CA PRO A 142 5.53 9.95 -14.87
C PRO A 142 6.14 8.58 -15.23
N PRO A 143 5.51 7.46 -14.81
CA PRO A 143 5.92 6.15 -15.29
C PRO A 143 5.91 6.16 -16.83
N ARG A 144 6.96 5.61 -17.47
CA ARG A 144 6.97 5.45 -18.93
C ARG A 144 5.69 4.69 -19.33
N PRO A 145 5.00 5.10 -20.40
CA PRO A 145 3.85 4.33 -20.89
C PRO A 145 4.30 2.88 -21.12
N PRO A 146 3.44 1.89 -20.85
CA PRO A 146 3.74 0.51 -21.16
C PRO A 146 4.13 0.44 -22.64
N ARG A 147 5.25 -0.22 -22.94
CA ARG A 147 5.63 -0.47 -24.34
C ARG A 147 4.46 -1.21 -24.99
N ALA A 148 3.95 -0.66 -26.09
CA ALA A 148 2.97 -1.36 -26.91
C ALA A 148 3.53 -2.75 -27.23
N ARG A 149 2.74 -3.78 -26.91
CA ARG A 149 2.98 -5.15 -27.36
C ARG A 149 2.42 -5.30 -28.76
#